data_AF-A0A812IM81-F1
#
_entry.id   AF-A0A812IM81-F1
#
_cell.length_a   1.000
_cell.length_b   1.000
_cell.length_c   1.000
_cell.angle_alpha   90.00
_cell.angle_beta   90.00
_cell.angle_gamma   90.00
#
_symmetry.space_group_name_H-M   'P 1'
#
loop_
_entity.id
_entity.type
_entity.pdbx_description
1 polymer ?
#
loop_
_entity_poly.entity_id
_entity_poly.type
_entity_poly.pdbx_seq_one_letter_code
_entity_poly.pdbx_strand_id
1 'polypeptide(L)'
;MSCFAGCFEGIKKSQDLGKVKLHYFNVFAKGPAIALALHHGGLDWEGVFPSNWKDLKPTTPFGELPILEVQGKMIGHEFAILSYLAKCSPALGGANDEEYLISLQIASQAEDIYQKLGKYQNTIGQKDKCSADELRAFWEDTDTAKHSREYGIHAYLQYLEKFYIKIAGKGGNTGKFTASGVSVGECKLFTMLHCLAMIKPTVLTPYPGLQNFYNRFKALQKTQDTRLCGWQNHYWYCWQ
;
A
#
# COMPACT_ATOMS: atom_id res chain seq x y z
N MET A 1 25.30 -42.21 9.09
CA MET A 1 25.22 -40.76 9.39
C MET A 1 25.43 -40.02 8.08
N SER A 2 24.35 -39.61 7.44
CA SER A 2 24.38 -38.83 6.19
C SER A 2 24.24 -37.37 6.57
N CYS A 3 25.33 -36.60 6.45
CA CYS A 3 25.29 -35.16 6.58
C CYS A 3 24.53 -34.57 5.38
N PHE A 4 23.32 -34.07 5.62
CA PHE A 4 22.65 -33.15 4.72
C PHE A 4 23.40 -31.81 4.72
N ALA A 5 24.46 -31.73 3.91
CA ALA A 5 25.03 -30.48 3.45
C ALA A 5 24.37 -30.14 2.10
N GLY A 6 23.20 -29.49 2.16
CA GLY A 6 22.45 -29.04 0.99
C GLY A 6 22.28 -27.52 1.04
N CYS A 7 23.22 -26.83 0.38
CA CYS A 7 23.12 -25.52 -0.26
C CYS A 7 22.11 -24.50 0.29
N PHE A 8 22.60 -23.49 1.02
CA PHE A 8 22.01 -22.16 0.96
C PHE A 8 22.18 -21.63 -0.47
N GLU A 9 21.14 -21.75 -1.30
CA GLU A 9 21.06 -21.04 -2.57
C GLU A 9 21.09 -19.53 -2.29
N GLY A 10 21.95 -18.82 -3.03
CA GLY A 10 22.31 -17.44 -2.76
C GLY A 10 21.11 -16.50 -2.69
N ILE A 11 21.22 -15.52 -1.79
CA ILE A 11 20.28 -14.39 -1.70
C ILE A 11 20.16 -13.78 -3.10
N LYS A 12 19.00 -13.94 -3.75
CA LYS A 12 18.71 -13.28 -5.04
C LYS A 12 18.98 -11.79 -4.85
N LYS A 13 19.77 -11.16 -5.72
CA LYS A 13 19.96 -9.70 -5.70
C LYS A 13 18.77 -9.02 -6.37
N SER A 14 18.47 -7.79 -5.98
CA SER A 14 17.54 -6.94 -6.74
C SER A 14 18.00 -6.85 -8.19
N GLN A 15 17.04 -6.90 -9.13
CA GLN A 15 17.30 -6.66 -10.54
C GLN A 15 17.70 -5.20 -10.75
N ASP A 16 18.69 -4.96 -11.61
CA ASP A 16 19.00 -3.61 -12.07
C ASP A 16 17.99 -3.21 -13.15
N LEU A 17 17.11 -2.28 -12.79
CA LEU A 17 16.09 -1.74 -13.70
C LEU A 17 16.58 -0.48 -14.42
N GLY A 18 17.78 0.03 -14.09
CA GLY A 18 18.14 1.42 -14.31
C GLY A 18 17.27 2.38 -13.49
N LYS A 19 17.39 3.67 -13.77
CA LYS A 19 16.55 4.70 -13.14
C LYS A 19 15.13 4.62 -13.69
N VAL A 20 14.16 4.31 -12.82
CA VAL A 20 12.74 4.21 -13.20
C VAL A 20 11.98 5.50 -12.87
N LYS A 21 10.90 5.78 -13.60
CA LYS A 21 10.07 6.99 -13.35
C LYS A 21 8.67 6.60 -12.89
N LEU A 22 8.23 7.17 -11.78
CA LEU A 22 6.86 7.06 -11.29
C LEU A 22 6.08 8.32 -11.68
N HIS A 23 5.16 8.17 -12.63
CA HIS A 23 4.25 9.26 -13.03
C HIS A 23 2.98 9.20 -12.17
N TYR A 24 2.70 10.26 -11.39
CA TYR A 24 1.49 10.37 -10.57
C TYR A 24 1.14 11.82 -10.19
N PHE A 25 -0.11 12.10 -9.81
CA PHE A 25 -0.55 13.41 -9.30
C PHE A 25 -0.13 13.63 -7.86
N ASN A 26 0.43 14.78 -7.49
CA ASN A 26 0.91 15.10 -6.15
C ASN A 26 -0.18 15.12 -5.04
N VAL A 27 -0.77 13.95 -4.74
CA VAL A 27 -1.85 13.69 -3.78
C VAL A 27 -1.65 12.35 -3.07
N PHE A 28 -1.95 12.27 -1.77
CA PHE A 28 -1.78 11.00 -1.06
C PHE A 28 -2.93 10.01 -1.37
N ALA A 29 -2.75 9.19 -2.42
CA ALA A 29 -3.69 8.16 -2.89
C ALA A 29 -2.94 6.90 -3.37
N LYS A 30 -2.96 6.55 -4.68
CA LYS A 30 -2.39 5.28 -5.21
C LYS A 30 -0.89 5.31 -5.53
N GLY A 31 -0.28 6.47 -5.75
CA GLY A 31 1.16 6.58 -6.04
C GLY A 31 2.09 6.34 -4.85
N PRO A 32 1.78 6.81 -3.63
CA PRO A 32 2.65 6.62 -2.47
C PRO A 32 3.06 5.16 -2.20
N ALA A 33 2.18 4.19 -2.43
CA ALA A 33 2.51 2.77 -2.22
C ALA A 33 3.67 2.32 -3.12
N ILE A 34 3.67 2.76 -4.38
CA ILE A 34 4.72 2.45 -5.36
C ILE A 34 6.03 3.16 -4.98
N ALA A 35 5.96 4.44 -4.59
CA ALA A 35 7.13 5.19 -4.15
C ALA A 35 7.82 4.54 -2.94
N LEU A 36 7.04 4.09 -1.96
CA LEU A 36 7.55 3.34 -0.82
C LEU A 36 8.19 2.02 -1.25
N ALA A 37 7.54 1.26 -2.13
CA ALA A 37 8.11 0.00 -2.65
C ALA A 37 9.45 0.22 -3.37
N LEU A 38 9.53 1.21 -4.27
CA LEU A 38 10.77 1.57 -4.97
C LEU A 38 11.89 1.92 -3.98
N HIS A 39 11.60 2.76 -3.00
CA HIS A 39 12.57 3.23 -2.04
C HIS A 39 13.01 2.13 -1.06
N HIS A 40 12.08 1.36 -0.49
CA HIS A 40 12.37 0.22 0.38
C HIS A 40 13.15 -0.87 -0.35
N GLY A 41 12.79 -1.16 -1.60
CA GLY A 41 13.48 -2.11 -2.48
C GLY A 41 14.88 -1.69 -2.92
N GLY A 42 15.28 -0.44 -2.64
CA GLY A 42 16.59 0.10 -2.99
C GLY A 42 16.77 0.33 -4.50
N LEU A 43 15.67 0.57 -5.21
CA LEU A 43 15.68 0.85 -6.64
C LEU A 43 15.98 2.32 -6.88
N ASP A 44 16.72 2.64 -7.95
CA ASP A 44 16.95 4.03 -8.37
C ASP A 44 15.71 4.55 -9.10
N TRP A 45 15.13 5.64 -8.62
CA TRP A 45 13.87 6.16 -9.16
C TRP A 45 13.70 7.67 -8.98
N GLU A 46 12.82 8.24 -9.80
CA GLU A 46 12.33 9.61 -9.65
C GLU A 46 10.80 9.71 -9.80
N GLY A 47 10.20 10.68 -9.11
CA GLY A 47 8.79 11.02 -9.28
C GLY A 47 8.62 12.06 -10.38
N VAL A 48 7.67 11.82 -11.29
CA VAL A 48 7.28 12.74 -12.35
C VAL A 48 5.84 13.18 -12.09
N PHE A 49 5.62 14.48 -11.94
CA PHE A 49 4.32 15.06 -11.61
C PHE A 49 3.78 15.83 -12.81
N PRO A 50 2.81 15.27 -13.55
CA PRO A 50 2.34 15.89 -14.78
C PRO A 50 1.70 17.26 -14.52
N SER A 51 2.26 18.31 -15.11
CA SER A 51 1.67 19.67 -15.06
C SER A 51 0.48 19.83 -16.00
N ASN A 52 0.48 19.13 -17.14
CA ASN A 52 -0.65 19.05 -18.07
C ASN A 52 -1.08 17.59 -18.28
N TRP A 53 -2.01 17.12 -17.45
CA TRP A 53 -2.56 15.77 -17.57
C TRP A 53 -3.38 15.54 -18.84
N LYS A 54 -4.04 16.58 -19.38
CA LYS A 54 -4.90 16.42 -20.56
C LYS A 54 -4.11 15.93 -21.77
N ASP A 55 -2.88 16.42 -21.93
CA ASP A 55 -2.00 16.05 -23.04
C ASP A 55 -1.33 14.68 -22.81
N LEU A 56 -0.98 14.36 -21.56
CA LEU A 56 -0.35 13.09 -21.22
C LEU A 56 -1.32 11.91 -21.25
N LYS A 57 -2.59 12.12 -20.82
CA LYS A 57 -3.61 11.06 -20.73
C LYS A 57 -3.72 10.15 -21.96
N PRO A 58 -3.83 10.65 -23.20
CA PRO A 58 -3.95 9.78 -24.38
C PRO A 58 -2.68 8.97 -24.69
N THR A 59 -1.53 9.31 -24.10
CA THR A 59 -0.27 8.57 -24.31
C THR A 59 -0.06 7.46 -23.28
N THR A 60 -0.93 7.35 -22.27
CA THR A 60 -0.80 6.33 -21.23
C THR A 60 -1.53 5.04 -21.61
N PRO A 61 -1.12 3.87 -21.09
CA PRO A 61 -1.71 2.58 -21.51
C PRO A 61 -3.23 2.49 -21.35
N PHE A 62 -3.79 3.15 -20.33
CA PHE A 62 -5.21 3.06 -19.98
C PHE A 62 -5.87 4.43 -19.76
N GLY A 63 -5.22 5.53 -20.13
CA GLY A 63 -5.74 6.87 -19.83
C GLY A 63 -5.79 7.19 -18.34
N GLU A 64 -4.97 6.52 -17.52
CA GLU A 64 -4.98 6.61 -16.06
C GLU A 64 -3.55 6.74 -15.48
N LEU A 65 -3.49 7.16 -14.22
CA LEU A 65 -2.29 7.14 -13.37
C LEU A 65 -2.60 6.30 -12.11
N PRO A 66 -1.62 5.65 -11.46
CA PRO A 66 -0.17 5.76 -11.67
C PRO A 66 0.38 4.96 -12.85
N ILE A 67 1.57 5.36 -13.30
CA ILE A 67 2.39 4.65 -14.29
C ILE A 67 3.82 4.51 -13.79
N LEU A 68 4.39 3.33 -13.94
CA LEU A 68 5.84 3.11 -13.80
C LEU A 68 6.46 2.98 -15.20
N GLU A 69 7.42 3.85 -15.51
CA GLU A 69 8.23 3.77 -16.72
C GLU A 69 9.53 3.03 -16.40
N VAL A 70 9.75 1.90 -17.06
CA VAL A 70 10.94 1.05 -16.90
C VAL A 70 11.52 0.79 -18.29
N GLN A 71 12.73 1.30 -18.55
CA GLN A 71 13.43 1.11 -19.83
C GLN A 71 12.54 1.44 -21.05
N GLY A 72 11.82 2.57 -20.98
CA GLY A 72 10.91 3.02 -22.03
C GLY A 72 9.55 2.32 -22.10
N LYS A 73 9.29 1.29 -21.27
CA LYS A 73 7.99 0.62 -21.17
C LYS A 73 7.14 1.24 -20.07
N MET A 74 5.87 1.51 -20.35
CA MET A 74 4.92 2.03 -19.37
C MET A 74 4.05 0.91 -18.80
N ILE A 75 4.08 0.75 -17.48
CA ILE A 75 3.23 -0.18 -16.73
C ILE A 75 2.18 0.65 -15.99
N GLY A 76 0.91 0.48 -16.35
CA GLY A 76 -0.22 1.10 -15.64
C GLY A 76 -0.76 0.24 -14.50
N HIS A 77 -1.68 0.81 -13.72
CA HIS A 77 -2.34 0.22 -12.54
C HIS A 77 -1.41 -0.10 -11.36
N GLU A 78 -1.73 0.47 -10.20
CA GLU A 78 -0.96 0.34 -8.97
C GLU A 78 -0.65 -1.13 -8.60
N PHE A 79 -1.65 -2.01 -8.63
CA PHE A 79 -1.46 -3.40 -8.24
C PHE A 79 -0.53 -4.18 -9.20
N ALA A 80 -0.62 -3.90 -10.50
CA ALA A 80 0.25 -4.50 -11.50
C ALA A 80 1.71 -4.03 -11.34
N ILE A 81 1.90 -2.73 -11.10
CA ILE A 81 3.20 -2.13 -10.80
C ILE A 81 3.81 -2.76 -9.55
N LEU A 82 3.07 -2.81 -8.44
CA LEU A 82 3.52 -3.42 -7.20
C LEU A 82 3.88 -4.91 -7.38
N SER A 83 3.05 -5.67 -8.09
CA SER A 83 3.32 -7.09 -8.38
C SER A 83 4.59 -7.28 -9.22
N TYR A 84 4.87 -6.37 -10.15
CA TYR A 84 6.12 -6.35 -10.90
C TYR A 84 7.32 -6.07 -9.98
N LEU A 85 7.25 -5.05 -9.13
CA LEU A 85 8.33 -4.69 -8.20
C LEU A 85 8.65 -5.81 -7.20
N ALA A 86 7.65 -6.58 -6.77
CA ALA A 86 7.81 -7.76 -5.94
C ALA A 86 8.70 -8.84 -6.59
N LYS A 87 8.68 -8.96 -7.93
CA LYS A 87 9.56 -9.88 -8.68
C LYS A 87 10.97 -9.33 -8.86
N CYS A 88 11.11 -8.01 -8.92
CA CYS A 88 12.39 -7.34 -9.16
C CYS A 88 13.22 -7.17 -7.91
N SER A 89 12.63 -7.15 -6.71
CA SER A 89 13.35 -6.99 -5.46
C SER A 89 12.94 -8.07 -4.44
N PRO A 90 13.89 -8.89 -3.95
CA PRO A 90 13.60 -9.89 -2.91
C PRO A 90 13.02 -9.30 -1.63
N ALA A 91 13.41 -8.08 -1.27
CA ALA A 91 12.85 -7.37 -0.11
C ALA A 91 11.34 -7.09 -0.27
N LEU A 92 10.87 -6.94 -1.50
CA LEU A 92 9.50 -6.57 -1.83
C LEU A 92 8.59 -7.78 -2.08
N GLY A 93 9.17 -8.93 -2.44
CA GLY A 93 8.46 -10.17 -2.76
C GLY A 93 8.08 -11.04 -1.58
N GLY A 94 8.73 -10.88 -0.42
CA GLY A 94 8.66 -11.85 0.67
C GLY A 94 9.69 -12.97 0.50
N ALA A 95 9.94 -13.73 1.56
CA ALA A 95 11.01 -14.73 1.60
C ALA A 95 10.70 -16.00 0.80
N ASN A 96 9.41 -16.31 0.58
CA ASN A 96 8.93 -17.51 -0.09
C ASN A 96 7.53 -17.28 -0.68
N ASP A 97 6.98 -18.30 -1.36
CA ASP A 97 5.67 -18.21 -2.00
C ASP A 97 4.53 -17.91 -1.02
N GLU A 98 4.60 -18.41 0.22
CA GLU A 98 3.61 -18.11 1.25
C GLU A 98 3.61 -16.63 1.63
N GLU A 99 4.79 -16.04 1.86
CA GLU A 99 4.90 -14.61 2.14
C GLU A 99 4.53 -13.74 0.95
N TYR A 100 4.84 -14.19 -0.27
CA TYR A 100 4.37 -13.51 -1.48
C TYR A 100 2.84 -13.50 -1.56
N LEU A 101 2.19 -14.63 -1.27
CA LEU A 101 0.73 -14.72 -1.21
C LEU A 101 0.14 -13.87 -0.07
N ILE A 102 0.79 -13.79 1.09
CA ILE A 102 0.39 -12.89 2.19
C ILE A 102 0.44 -11.43 1.72
N SER A 103 1.54 -11.03 1.09
CA SER A 103 1.75 -9.70 0.52
C SER A 103 0.64 -9.33 -0.49
N LEU A 104 0.30 -10.24 -1.41
CA LEU A 104 -0.77 -9.98 -2.38
C LEU A 104 -2.16 -9.91 -1.73
N GLN A 105 -2.47 -10.76 -0.75
CA GLN A 105 -3.74 -10.73 -0.04
C GLN A 105 -3.97 -9.40 0.70
N ILE A 106 -2.96 -8.90 1.42
CA ILE A 106 -3.09 -7.62 2.13
C ILE A 106 -3.10 -6.42 1.18
N ALA A 107 -2.42 -6.52 0.02
CA ALA A 107 -2.51 -5.52 -1.04
C ALA A 107 -3.94 -5.43 -1.60
N SER A 108 -4.60 -6.56 -1.82
CA SER A 108 -5.99 -6.61 -2.30
C SER A 108 -6.97 -6.09 -1.27
N GLN A 109 -6.80 -6.46 0.01
CA GLN A 109 -7.63 -5.95 1.09
C GLN A 109 -7.50 -4.42 1.24
N ALA A 110 -6.30 -3.87 1.04
CA ALA A 110 -6.08 -2.43 1.01
C ALA A 110 -6.76 -1.75 -0.20
N GLU A 111 -6.85 -2.41 -1.36
CA GLU A 111 -7.63 -1.91 -2.50
C GLU A 111 -9.13 -1.88 -2.18
N ASP A 112 -9.68 -2.92 -1.55
CA ASP A 112 -11.10 -2.94 -1.15
C ASP A 112 -11.44 -1.79 -0.20
N ILE A 113 -10.55 -1.52 0.76
CA ILE A 113 -10.66 -0.36 1.65
C ILE A 113 -10.61 0.95 0.85
N TYR A 114 -9.68 1.07 -0.11
CA TYR A 114 -9.58 2.26 -0.96
C TYR A 114 -10.86 2.51 -1.76
N GLN A 115 -11.46 1.46 -2.32
CA GLN A 115 -12.71 1.58 -3.09
C GLN A 115 -13.87 2.02 -2.20
N LYS A 116 -13.98 1.48 -0.97
CA LYS A 116 -14.97 1.93 0.02
C LYS A 116 -14.74 3.38 0.42
N LEU A 117 -13.49 3.77 0.70
CA LEU A 117 -13.15 5.16 0.99
C LEU A 117 -13.54 6.07 -0.17
N GLY A 118 -13.26 5.65 -1.41
CA GLY A 118 -13.65 6.35 -2.64
C GLY A 118 -15.15 6.56 -2.78
N LYS A 119 -15.97 5.61 -2.32
CA LYS A 119 -17.43 5.67 -2.35
C LYS A 119 -18.00 6.63 -1.30
N TYR A 120 -17.51 6.59 -0.06
CA TYR A 120 -18.15 7.27 1.06
C TYR A 120 -17.46 8.60 1.43
N GLN A 121 -16.12 8.66 1.41
CA GLN A 121 -15.38 9.83 1.86
C GLN A 121 -15.25 10.86 0.75
N ASN A 122 -15.62 12.11 1.07
CA ASN A 122 -15.44 13.24 0.17
C ASN A 122 -13.96 13.45 -0.17
N THR A 123 -13.73 14.03 -1.34
CA THR A 123 -12.40 14.44 -1.79
C THR A 123 -12.39 15.92 -2.15
N ILE A 124 -11.19 16.51 -2.29
CA ILE A 124 -11.05 17.89 -2.80
C ILE A 124 -11.80 18.05 -4.15
N GLY A 125 -11.75 17.02 -4.99
CA GLY A 125 -12.36 17.05 -6.32
C GLY A 125 -13.81 16.58 -6.38
N GLN A 126 -14.34 15.95 -5.33
CA GLN A 126 -15.69 15.38 -5.34
C GLN A 126 -16.30 15.37 -3.93
N LYS A 127 -17.33 16.20 -3.74
CA LYS A 127 -18.10 16.32 -2.50
C LYS A 127 -19.43 15.56 -2.59
N ASP A 128 -20.17 15.52 -1.48
CA ASP A 128 -21.53 15.00 -1.36
C ASP A 128 -21.70 13.57 -1.90
N LYS A 129 -20.69 12.72 -1.67
CA LYS A 129 -20.68 11.35 -2.22
C LYS A 129 -21.71 10.42 -1.60
N CYS A 130 -22.13 10.69 -0.37
CA CYS A 130 -23.13 9.93 0.35
C CYS A 130 -23.84 10.82 1.39
N SER A 131 -24.92 10.32 1.98
CA SER A 131 -25.59 10.99 3.09
C SER A 131 -24.73 10.99 4.36
N ALA A 132 -25.03 11.90 5.30
CA ALA A 132 -24.33 11.98 6.58
C ALA A 132 -24.45 10.67 7.38
N ASP A 133 -25.61 10.00 7.32
CA ASP A 133 -25.83 8.70 7.99
C ASP A 133 -25.02 7.56 7.36
N GLU A 134 -24.90 7.53 6.03
CA GLU A 134 -24.04 6.55 5.34
C GLU A 134 -22.57 6.78 5.66
N LEU A 135 -22.11 8.04 5.70
CA LEU A 135 -20.74 8.38 6.07
C LEU A 135 -20.45 7.98 7.53
N ARG A 136 -21.39 8.27 8.44
CA ARG A 136 -21.30 7.87 9.84
C ARG A 136 -21.24 6.35 9.97
N ALA A 137 -22.14 5.62 9.31
CA ALA A 137 -22.13 4.17 9.29
C ALA A 137 -20.81 3.61 8.72
N PHE A 138 -20.28 4.19 7.64
CA PHE A 138 -18.99 3.79 7.10
C PHE A 138 -17.86 3.91 8.14
N TRP A 139 -17.84 4.95 8.96
CA TRP A 139 -16.77 5.18 9.94
C TRP A 139 -16.98 4.57 11.33
N GLU A 140 -18.20 4.15 11.66
CA GLU A 140 -18.56 3.72 13.02
C GLU A 140 -19.11 2.30 13.10
N ASP A 141 -19.67 1.77 12.01
CA ASP A 141 -20.26 0.43 12.01
C ASP A 141 -19.17 -0.64 12.12
N THR A 142 -19.34 -1.51 13.12
CA THR A 142 -18.42 -2.60 13.47
C THR A 142 -18.99 -3.99 13.18
N ASP A 143 -20.21 -4.06 12.66
CA ASP A 143 -20.93 -5.31 12.42
C ASP A 143 -20.34 -6.08 11.22
N THR A 144 -19.77 -7.24 11.51
CA THR A 144 -19.22 -8.17 10.51
C THR A 144 -20.19 -9.27 10.10
N ALA A 145 -21.42 -9.30 10.65
CA ALA A 145 -22.46 -10.24 10.23
C ALA A 145 -23.18 -9.80 8.95
N LYS A 146 -23.04 -8.53 8.55
CA LYS A 146 -23.63 -7.97 7.33
C LYS A 146 -22.99 -8.52 6.07
N HIS A 147 -23.65 -8.31 4.94
CA HIS A 147 -23.03 -8.58 3.63
C HIS A 147 -21.85 -7.62 3.39
N SER A 148 -20.77 -8.08 2.77
CA SER A 148 -19.53 -7.28 2.59
C SER A 148 -19.73 -5.93 1.87
N ARG A 149 -20.70 -5.88 0.95
CA ARG A 149 -21.14 -4.65 0.28
C ARG A 149 -21.60 -3.55 1.26
N GLU A 150 -22.07 -3.92 2.44
CA GLU A 150 -22.59 -3.05 3.51
C GLU A 150 -21.57 -2.81 4.63
N TYR A 151 -20.42 -3.47 4.61
CA TYR A 151 -19.35 -3.23 5.58
C TYR A 151 -18.93 -1.76 5.60
N GLY A 152 -18.90 -1.21 6.82
CA GLY A 152 -18.10 -0.05 7.20
C GLY A 152 -16.61 -0.41 7.37
N ILE A 153 -15.78 0.60 7.65
CA ILE A 153 -14.33 0.47 7.71
C ILE A 153 -13.86 -0.51 8.78
N HIS A 154 -14.56 -0.56 9.92
CA HIS A 154 -14.15 -1.38 11.05
C HIS A 154 -14.30 -2.88 10.77
N ALA A 155 -15.22 -3.29 9.90
CA ALA A 155 -15.30 -4.69 9.47
C ALA A 155 -14.03 -5.12 8.72
N TYR A 156 -13.53 -4.30 7.79
CA TYR A 156 -12.28 -4.56 7.07
C TYR A 156 -11.07 -4.62 8.01
N LEU A 157 -10.98 -3.69 8.96
CA LEU A 157 -9.89 -3.64 9.94
C LEU A 157 -9.94 -4.82 10.93
N GLN A 158 -11.12 -5.26 11.34
CA GLN A 158 -11.28 -6.47 12.17
C GLN A 158 -10.76 -7.72 11.44
N TYR A 159 -11.07 -7.89 10.16
CA TYR A 159 -10.57 -9.02 9.38
C TYR A 159 -9.05 -8.95 9.13
N LEU A 160 -8.51 -7.75 8.89
CA LEU A 160 -7.07 -7.54 8.80
C LEU A 160 -6.36 -7.87 10.12
N GLU A 161 -6.90 -7.45 11.27
CA GLU A 161 -6.35 -7.78 12.59
C GLU A 161 -6.38 -9.30 12.84
N LYS A 162 -7.51 -9.96 12.54
CA LYS A 162 -7.62 -11.43 12.62
C LYS A 162 -6.60 -12.12 11.71
N PHE A 163 -6.41 -11.61 10.50
CA PHE A 163 -5.42 -12.13 9.56
C PHE A 163 -4.00 -11.94 10.08
N TYR A 164 -3.66 -10.75 10.61
CA TYR A 164 -2.39 -10.45 11.24
C TYR A 164 -2.08 -11.40 12.42
N ILE A 165 -3.05 -11.63 13.32
CA ILE A 165 -2.89 -12.55 14.45
C ILE A 165 -2.67 -13.99 13.95
N LYS A 166 -3.36 -14.40 12.89
CA LYS A 166 -3.22 -15.75 12.30
C LYS A 166 -1.81 -15.96 11.76
N ILE A 167 -1.26 -15.00 11.00
CA ILE A 167 0.09 -15.14 10.41
C ILE A 167 1.21 -14.98 11.45
N ALA A 168 1.03 -14.13 12.46
CA ALA A 168 2.06 -13.87 13.46
C ALA A 168 2.21 -15.00 14.50
N GLY A 169 1.26 -15.94 14.54
CA GLY A 169 1.15 -16.96 15.59
C GLY A 169 0.75 -16.36 16.94
N LYS A 170 0.53 -17.23 17.95
CA LYS A 170 0.06 -16.83 19.30
C LYS A 170 1.00 -15.87 20.07
N GLY A 171 2.15 -15.48 19.51
CA GLY A 171 3.13 -14.57 20.10
C GLY A 171 3.28 -13.23 19.39
N GLY A 172 2.29 -12.82 18.60
CA GLY A 172 2.36 -11.69 17.68
C GLY A 172 2.88 -10.39 18.28
N ASN A 173 4.02 -9.90 17.79
CA ASN A 173 4.43 -8.51 18.03
C ASN A 173 5.53 -7.96 17.10
N THR A 174 5.76 -8.54 15.92
CA THR A 174 6.85 -8.06 15.04
C THR A 174 6.51 -6.78 14.30
N GLY A 175 5.21 -6.43 14.18
CA GLY A 175 4.72 -5.33 13.35
C GLY A 175 5.00 -5.55 11.86
N LYS A 176 5.05 -6.82 11.44
CA LYS A 176 5.32 -7.24 10.06
C LYS A 176 4.33 -8.32 9.62
N PHE A 177 3.96 -8.29 8.35
CA PHE A 177 3.23 -9.37 7.68
C PHE A 177 4.17 -10.36 6.99
N THR A 178 5.38 -9.94 6.62
CA THR A 178 6.41 -10.77 5.98
C THR A 178 7.75 -10.63 6.71
N ALA A 179 8.71 -11.54 6.50
CA ALA A 179 10.02 -11.46 7.14
C ALA A 179 10.75 -10.13 6.83
N SER A 180 10.66 -9.66 5.58
CA SER A 180 11.25 -8.38 5.17
C SER A 180 10.58 -7.20 5.87
N GLY A 181 9.26 -7.29 6.08
CA GLY A 181 8.45 -6.25 6.69
C GLY A 181 8.18 -5.05 5.77
N VAL A 182 8.63 -5.14 4.51
CA VAL A 182 8.51 -4.08 3.50
C VAL A 182 8.06 -4.65 2.16
N SER A 183 7.34 -5.79 2.19
CA SER A 183 6.74 -6.35 1.00
C SER A 183 5.84 -5.32 0.29
N VAL A 184 5.55 -5.53 -0.99
CA VAL A 184 4.66 -4.59 -1.71
C VAL A 184 3.27 -4.50 -1.10
N GLY A 185 2.79 -5.59 -0.49
CA GLY A 185 1.56 -5.60 0.30
C GLY A 185 1.64 -4.72 1.53
N GLU A 186 2.75 -4.75 2.26
CA GLU A 186 2.96 -3.89 3.43
C GLU A 186 3.10 -2.43 3.02
N CYS A 187 3.75 -2.12 1.89
CA CYS A 187 3.81 -0.76 1.36
C CYS A 187 2.41 -0.21 1.08
N LYS A 188 1.57 -0.99 0.37
CA LYS A 188 0.18 -0.59 0.04
C LYS A 188 -0.72 -0.52 1.27
N LEU A 189 -0.62 -1.51 2.16
CA LEU A 189 -1.40 -1.53 3.40
C LEU A 189 -1.05 -0.33 4.27
N PHE A 190 0.24 -0.02 4.45
CA PHE A 190 0.66 1.14 5.21
C PHE A 190 0.06 2.43 4.66
N THR A 191 0.13 2.67 3.35
CA THR A 191 -0.43 3.89 2.75
C THR A 191 -1.94 3.97 2.94
N MET A 192 -2.64 2.85 2.84
CA MET A 192 -4.08 2.84 3.09
C MET A 192 -4.40 3.14 4.56
N LEU A 193 -3.73 2.48 5.51
CA LEU A 193 -3.91 2.78 6.93
C LEU A 193 -3.53 4.23 7.27
N HIS A 194 -2.51 4.79 6.60
CA HIS A 194 -2.12 6.18 6.74
C HIS A 194 -3.21 7.14 6.24
N CYS A 195 -3.84 6.87 5.09
CA CYS A 195 -5.01 7.62 4.61
C CYS A 195 -6.13 7.64 5.67
N LEU A 196 -6.47 6.48 6.23
CA LEU A 196 -7.51 6.39 7.26
C LEU A 196 -7.12 7.18 8.51
N ALA A 197 -5.87 7.05 8.98
CA ALA A 197 -5.39 7.75 10.17
C ALA A 197 -5.26 9.28 9.98
N MET A 198 -5.03 9.75 8.75
CA MET A 198 -5.09 11.19 8.44
C MET A 198 -6.51 11.75 8.56
N ILE A 199 -7.53 10.95 8.25
CA ILE A 199 -8.95 11.35 8.33
C ILE A 199 -9.49 11.18 9.76
N LYS A 200 -9.23 10.02 10.37
CA LYS A 200 -9.67 9.65 11.72
C LYS A 200 -8.46 9.10 12.50
N PRO A 201 -7.73 9.94 13.25
CA PRO A 201 -6.48 9.57 13.93
C PRO A 201 -6.57 8.36 14.87
N THR A 202 -7.76 8.08 15.42
CA THR A 202 -8.01 6.97 16.36
C THR A 202 -8.52 5.70 15.69
N VAL A 203 -8.61 5.65 14.36
CA VAL A 203 -9.22 4.52 13.62
C VAL A 203 -8.52 3.18 13.89
N LEU A 204 -7.22 3.20 14.18
CA LEU A 204 -6.42 1.99 14.43
C LEU A 204 -6.36 1.59 15.91
N THR A 205 -6.81 2.44 16.84
CA THR A 205 -6.73 2.19 18.29
C THR A 205 -7.36 0.86 18.73
N PRO A 206 -8.49 0.40 18.15
CA PRO A 206 -9.06 -0.90 18.52
C PRO A 206 -8.28 -2.13 18.03
N TYR A 207 -7.24 -1.96 17.19
CA TYR A 207 -6.55 -3.02 16.46
C TYR A 207 -5.06 -3.02 16.79
N PRO A 208 -4.64 -3.62 17.92
CA PRO A 208 -3.26 -3.50 18.40
C PRO A 208 -2.21 -4.06 17.43
N GLY A 209 -2.51 -5.13 16.70
CA GLY A 209 -1.63 -5.69 15.67
C GLY A 209 -1.42 -4.73 14.51
N LEU A 210 -2.50 -4.20 13.94
CA LEU A 210 -2.44 -3.20 12.88
C LEU A 210 -1.80 -1.89 13.35
N GLN A 211 -2.07 -1.45 14.58
CA GLN A 211 -1.46 -0.26 15.17
C GLN A 211 0.05 -0.43 15.32
N ASN A 212 0.51 -1.61 15.76
CA ASN A 212 1.94 -1.92 15.84
C ASN A 212 2.59 -1.95 14.44
N PHE A 213 1.97 -2.63 13.47
CA PHE A 213 2.42 -2.60 12.07
C PHE A 213 2.56 -1.17 11.55
N TYR A 214 1.51 -0.35 11.70
CA TYR A 214 1.50 1.04 11.25
C TYR A 214 2.61 1.86 11.89
N ASN A 215 2.75 1.80 13.21
CA ASN A 215 3.78 2.55 13.94
C ASN A 215 5.19 2.12 13.52
N ARG A 216 5.44 0.81 13.41
CA ARG A 216 6.72 0.27 12.96
C ARG A 216 7.06 0.74 11.56
N PHE A 217 6.14 0.57 10.60
CA PHE A 217 6.36 0.92 9.20
C PHE A 217 6.57 2.43 9.04
N LYS A 218 5.77 3.25 9.77
CA LYS A 218 5.94 4.70 9.84
C LYS A 218 7.34 5.08 10.32
N ALA A 219 7.85 4.43 11.36
CA ALA A 219 9.14 4.74 11.97
C ALA A 219 10.36 4.29 11.16
N LEU A 220 10.21 3.51 10.08
CA LEU A 220 11.33 3.11 9.25
C LEU A 220 12.00 4.34 8.65
N GLN A 221 13.34 4.39 8.70
CA GLN A 221 14.11 5.50 8.15
C GLN A 221 13.71 5.77 6.71
N LYS A 222 13.63 4.76 5.85
CA LYS A 222 13.19 4.89 4.45
C LYS A 222 11.75 5.42 4.28
N THR A 223 10.84 5.12 5.20
CA THR A 223 9.48 5.69 5.17
C THR A 223 9.50 7.18 5.52
N GLN A 224 10.43 7.61 6.38
CA GLN A 224 10.66 9.00 6.77
C GLN A 224 11.56 9.78 5.77
N ASP A 225 12.57 9.11 5.20
CA ASP A 225 13.66 9.60 4.33
C ASP A 225 13.25 9.74 2.87
N THR A 226 11.97 9.59 2.59
CA THR A 226 11.56 9.75 1.22
C THR A 226 11.89 11.17 0.78
N ARG A 227 12.76 11.30 -0.23
CA ARG A 227 13.02 12.51 -1.04
C ARG A 227 11.76 13.00 -1.80
N LEU A 228 10.58 12.66 -1.28
CA LEU A 228 9.21 12.99 -1.62
C LEU A 228 8.82 14.39 -1.14
N CYS A 229 9.72 15.38 -1.21
CA CYS A 229 9.43 16.77 -0.87
C CYS A 229 8.42 17.45 -1.83
N GLY A 230 7.81 16.71 -2.76
CA GLY A 230 6.53 17.09 -3.38
C GLY A 230 5.31 16.67 -2.54
N TRP A 231 5.34 15.50 -1.90
CA TRP A 231 4.17 14.80 -1.34
C TRP A 231 4.07 14.91 0.17
N GLN A 232 5.19 15.12 0.89
CA GLN A 232 5.18 15.26 2.35
C GLN A 232 5.01 16.70 2.85
N ASN A 233 5.31 17.71 2.03
CA ASN A 233 5.33 19.13 2.46
C ASN A 233 4.20 19.99 1.88
N HIS A 234 3.45 19.47 0.89
CA HIS A 234 2.30 20.13 0.29
C HIS A 234 1.17 19.11 0.08
N TYR A 235 0.63 18.56 1.16
CA TYR A 235 -0.54 17.69 1.05
C TYR A 235 -1.74 18.50 0.60
N TRP A 236 -2.13 18.34 -0.66
CA TRP A 236 -3.55 18.35 -0.97
C TRP A 236 -4.09 17.03 -0.45
N TYR A 237 -4.66 17.05 0.75
CA TYR A 237 -5.40 15.93 1.31
C TYR A 237 -6.43 15.50 0.28
N CYS A 238 -6.22 14.38 -0.42
CA CYS A 238 -7.20 13.92 -1.39
C CYS A 238 -8.58 13.86 -0.72
N TRP A 239 -8.61 13.44 0.55
CA TRP A 239 -9.79 13.20 1.37
C TRP A 239 -10.11 14.38 2.29
N GLN A 240 -11.38 14.77 2.34
CA GLN A 240 -11.93 15.81 3.22
C GLN A 240 -13.06 15.24 4.06
#